data_AF-A0A8B9CXQ0-F1
#
_entry.id   AF-A0A8B9CXQ0-F1
#
_cell.length_a   1.000
_cell.length_b   1.000
_cell.length_c   1.000
_cell.angle_alpha   90.00
_cell.angle_beta   90.00
_cell.angle_gamma   90.00
#
_symmetry.space_group_name_H-M   'P 1'
#
loop_
_entity.id
_entity.type
_entity.pdbx_description
1 polymer ?
#
loop_
_entity_poly.entity_id
_entity_poly.type
_entity_poly.pdbx_seq_one_letter_code
_entity_poly.pdbx_strand_id
1 'polypeptide(L)'
;SAGEKETALTVAMDCEMVGVGPKGEDSIVARVSIVNQFGKCVYDKYVKPTEEVTDYRTAVSGIRPENVKTAVLPFSGTPYPAQCHL
;
A
#
# COMPACT_ATOMS: atom_id res chain seq x y z
N SER A 1 -22.03 17.00 19.91
CA SER A 1 -20.98 17.23 20.91
C SER A 1 -19.87 16.22 20.64
N ALA A 2 -18.62 16.70 20.59
CA ALA A 2 -17.34 15.98 20.37
C ALA A 2 -17.47 14.57 19.72
N GLY A 3 -17.24 14.37 18.43
CA GLY A 3 -16.07 14.85 17.72
C GLY A 3 -14.79 14.18 18.22
N GLU A 4 -14.82 12.91 18.60
CA GLU A 4 -13.60 12.13 18.87
C GLU A 4 -12.84 11.93 17.55
N LYS A 5 -12.00 12.92 17.21
CA LYS A 5 -10.75 12.66 16.50
C LYS A 5 -9.88 11.85 17.46
N GLU A 6 -10.16 10.56 17.54
CA GLU A 6 -9.30 9.63 18.23
C GLU A 6 -8.05 9.46 17.36
N THR A 7 -7.03 10.26 17.65
CA THR A 7 -5.67 10.00 17.19
C THR A 7 -5.23 8.71 17.85
N ALA A 8 -5.51 7.57 17.21
CA ALA A 8 -4.96 6.29 17.63
C ALA A 8 -3.43 6.41 17.65
N LEU A 9 -2.85 6.28 18.84
CA LEU A 9 -1.40 6.37 19.04
C LEU A 9 -0.67 5.16 18.46
N THR A 10 -1.40 4.07 18.23
CA THR A 10 -0.87 2.82 17.70
C THR A 10 -1.56 2.46 16.39
N VAL A 11 -0.73 2.17 15.39
CA VAL A 11 -1.13 1.63 14.10
C VAL A 11 -0.32 0.38 13.81
N ALA A 12 -0.91 -0.56 13.09
CA ALA A 12 -0.18 -1.64 12.44
C ALA A 12 -0.06 -1.32 10.95
N MET A 13 1.08 -1.66 10.36
CA MET A 13 1.34 -1.48 8.94
C MET A 13 1.83 -2.78 8.32
N ASP A 14 1.40 -3.00 7.09
CA ASP A 14 1.87 -4.09 6.25
C ASP A 14 2.09 -3.57 4.83
N CYS A 15 3.09 -4.15 4.17
CA CYS A 15 3.53 -3.70 2.86
C CYS A 15 3.73 -4.91 1.96
N GLU A 16 3.25 -4.79 0.73
CA GLU A 16 3.52 -5.77 -0.32
C GLU A 16 4.55 -5.21 -1.28
N MET A 17 5.59 -6.00 -1.55
CA MET A 17 6.69 -5.63 -2.42
C MET A 17 6.70 -6.43 -3.71
N VAL A 18 7.21 -5.78 -4.75
CA VAL A 18 7.51 -6.37 -6.06
C VAL A 18 9.01 -6.27 -6.32
N GLY A 19 9.51 -7.17 -7.16
CA GLY A 19 10.87 -7.20 -7.65
C GLY A 19 11.11 -6.23 -8.81
N VAL A 20 12.23 -5.51 -8.75
CA VAL A 20 12.77 -4.64 -9.80
C VAL A 20 14.22 -5.01 -10.12
N GLY A 21 14.77 -4.42 -11.18
CA GLY A 21 16.11 -4.76 -11.68
C GLY A 21 16.12 -6.00 -12.59
N PRO A 22 17.27 -6.35 -13.19
CA PRO A 22 17.34 -7.33 -14.28
C PRO A 22 16.78 -8.72 -13.97
N LYS A 23 16.77 -9.14 -12.71
CA LYS A 23 16.24 -10.43 -12.25
C LYS A 23 15.23 -10.28 -11.11
N GLY A 24 14.70 -9.08 -10.87
CA GLY A 24 13.80 -8.83 -9.75
C GLY A 24 14.49 -8.94 -8.39
N GLU A 25 15.81 -8.76 -8.35
CA GLU A 25 16.61 -8.91 -7.14
C GLU A 25 16.30 -7.85 -6.08
N ASP A 26 15.98 -6.64 -6.50
CA ASP A 26 15.69 -5.52 -5.62
C ASP A 26 14.19 -5.45 -5.33
N SER A 27 13.83 -5.07 -4.11
CA SER A 27 12.43 -5.03 -3.67
C SER A 27 11.94 -3.60 -3.52
N ILE A 28 10.81 -3.28 -4.12
CA ILE A 28 10.13 -1.99 -3.98
C ILE A 28 8.67 -2.18 -3.57
N VAL A 29 8.15 -1.26 -2.76
CA VAL A 29 6.75 -1.30 -2.31
C VAL A 29 5.78 -1.10 -3.47
N ALA A 30 4.72 -1.90 -3.49
CA ALA A 30 3.62 -1.82 -4.45
C ALA A 30 2.24 -1.71 -3.78
N ARG A 31 2.11 -2.04 -2.49
CA ARG A 31 0.92 -1.75 -1.67
C ARG A 31 1.32 -1.44 -0.24
N VAL A 32 0.58 -0.54 0.39
CA VAL A 32 0.69 -0.25 1.83
C VAL A 32 -0.70 -0.31 2.44
N SER A 33 -0.82 -1.04 3.54
CA SER A 33 -2.03 -1.15 4.34
C SER A 33 -1.71 -0.75 5.78
N ILE A 34 -2.55 0.10 6.37
CA ILE A 34 -2.41 0.61 7.73
C ILE A 34 -3.77 0.52 8.41
N VAL A 35 -3.78 -0.08 9.59
CA VAL A 35 -4.94 -0.15 10.49
C VAL A 35 -4.62 0.51 11.81
N ASN A 36 -5.61 1.12 12.44
CA ASN A 36 -5.46 1.59 13.82
C ASN A 36 -5.70 0.45 14.83
N GLN A 37 -5.46 0.74 16.11
CA GLN A 37 -5.67 -0.20 17.23
C GLN A 37 -7.09 -0.80 17.34
N PHE A 38 -8.09 -0.19 16.69
CA PHE A 38 -9.48 -0.68 16.66
C PHE A 38 -9.76 -1.57 15.44
N GLY A 39 -8.73 -1.91 14.66
CA GLY A 39 -8.87 -2.64 13.40
C GLY A 39 -9.47 -1.80 12.27
N LYS A 40 -9.64 -0.49 12.45
CA LYS A 40 -10.14 0.38 11.39
C LYS A 40 -9.03 0.66 10.39
N CYS A 41 -9.32 0.40 9.12
CA CYS A 41 -8.47 0.80 8.02
C CYS A 41 -8.31 2.32 7.97
N VAL A 42 -7.06 2.79 8.07
CA VAL A 42 -6.73 4.21 7.92
C VAL A 42 -6.08 4.49 6.56
N TYR A 43 -5.43 3.49 5.97
CA TYR A 43 -4.82 3.60 4.65
C TYR A 43 -4.75 2.21 4.01
N ASP A 44 -5.15 2.08 2.75
CA ASP A 44 -4.92 0.86 1.97
C ASP A 44 -4.89 1.23 0.49
N LYS A 45 -3.69 1.21 -0.10
CA LYS A 45 -3.48 1.66 -1.48
C LYS A 45 -2.35 0.89 -2.16
N TYR A 46 -2.56 0.63 -3.44
CA TYR A 46 -1.47 0.33 -4.36
C TYR A 46 -0.67 1.60 -4.63
N VAL A 47 0.65 1.48 -4.55
CA VAL A 47 1.61 2.58 -4.78
C VAL A 47 2.38 2.27 -6.05
N LYS A 48 2.57 3.28 -6.90
CA LYS A 48 3.28 3.12 -8.16
C LYS A 48 4.78 2.94 -7.88
N PRO A 49 5.39 1.80 -8.27
CA PRO A 49 6.84 1.61 -8.19
C PRO A 49 7.58 2.70 -8.98
N THR A 50 8.72 3.13 -8.46
CA THR A 50 9.57 4.15 -9.12
C THR A 50 10.41 3.56 -10.25
N GLU A 51 10.48 2.24 -10.34
CA GLU A 51 11.22 1.47 -11.34
C GLU A 51 10.30 0.45 -12.02
N GLU A 52 10.75 -0.07 -13.17
CA GLU A 52 10.00 -1.11 -13.89
C GLU A 52 9.96 -2.40 -13.09
N VAL A 53 8.76 -2.92 -12.87
CA VAL A 53 8.55 -4.19 -12.19
C VAL A 53 8.92 -5.33 -13.12
N THR A 54 9.91 -6.12 -12.71
CA THR A 54 10.37 -7.30 -13.44
C THR A 54 9.86 -8.60 -12.83
N ASP A 55 9.50 -8.59 -11.54
CA ASP A 55 8.84 -9.72 -10.88
C ASP A 55 7.75 -9.22 -9.92
N TYR A 56 6.49 -9.56 -10.17
CA TYR A 56 5.38 -9.14 -9.30
C TYR A 56 5.30 -9.92 -7.99
N ARG A 57 5.95 -11.09 -7.89
CA ARG A 57 5.89 -11.97 -6.73
C ARG A 57 4.45 -12.31 -6.31
N THR A 58 3.53 -12.38 -7.27
CA THR A 58 2.08 -12.45 -7.04
C THR A 58 1.64 -13.57 -6.11
N ALA A 59 2.37 -14.70 -6.09
CA ALA A 59 2.05 -15.83 -5.22
C ALA A 59 2.14 -15.49 -3.73
N VAL A 60 2.99 -14.53 -3.36
CA VAL A 60 3.14 -14.05 -1.97
C VAL A 60 2.52 -12.67 -1.79
N SER A 61 2.67 -11.78 -2.77
CA SER A 61 2.27 -10.37 -2.64
C SER A 61 0.82 -10.08 -3.04
N GLY A 62 0.20 -10.98 -3.81
CA GLY A 62 -1.08 -10.74 -4.46
C GLY A 62 -1.08 -9.63 -5.53
N ILE A 63 0.05 -8.95 -5.76
CA ILE A 63 0.15 -7.83 -6.70
C ILE A 63 0.16 -8.35 -8.14
N ARG A 64 -0.60 -7.66 -8.99
CA ARG A 64 -0.72 -7.91 -10.43
C ARG A 64 -0.42 -6.63 -11.22
N PRO A 65 -0.08 -6.74 -12.52
CA PRO A 65 0.19 -5.58 -13.37
C PRO A 65 -0.91 -4.52 -13.36
N GLU A 66 -2.18 -4.93 -13.31
CA GLU A 66 -3.33 -4.04 -13.22
C GLU A 66 -3.35 -3.19 -11.94
N ASN A 67 -2.87 -3.72 -10.82
CA ASN A 67 -2.80 -2.98 -9.56
C ASN A 67 -1.84 -1.80 -9.66
N VAL A 68 -0.69 -2.02 -10.31
CA VAL A 68 0.34 -0.99 -10.52
C VAL A 68 -0.09 0.08 -11.51
N LYS A 69 -0.87 -0.29 -12.54
CA LYS A 69 -1.38 0.67 -13.54
C LYS A 69 -2.32 1.71 -12.94
N THR A 70 -3.13 1.31 -11.97
CA THR A 70 -4.08 2.19 -11.26
C THR A 70 -3.53 2.74 -9.96
N ALA A 71 -2.27 2.43 -9.62
CA ALA A 71 -1.67 2.80 -8.36
C ALA A 71 -1.46 4.32 -8.23
N VAL A 72 -1.53 4.81 -6.99
CA VAL A 72 -1.27 6.23 -6.73
C VAL A 72 0.22 6.52 -6.78
N LEU A 73 0.58 7.74 -7.19
CA LEU A 73 1.96 8.20 -7.06
C LEU A 73 2.33 8.31 -5.57
N PRO A 74 3.59 8.01 -5.22
CA PRO A 74 4.11 8.35 -3.90
C PRO A 74 3.85 9.83 -3.61
N PHE A 75 3.30 10.13 -2.43
CA PHE A 75 3.09 11.50 -1.91
C PHE A 75 2.09 12.40 -2.68
N SER A 76 1.13 11.85 -3.43
CA SER A 76 0.24 12.63 -4.32
C SER A 76 -0.73 13.64 -3.66
N GLY A 77 -0.71 13.89 -2.34
CA GLY A 77 -1.55 14.93 -1.70
C GLY A 77 -3.08 14.72 -1.80
N THR A 78 -3.47 13.60 -2.36
CA THR A 78 -4.80 13.01 -2.46
C THR A 78 -5.72 13.00 -1.21
N PRO A 79 -6.87 13.68 -1.05
CA PRO A 79 -7.80 13.36 0.04
C PRO A 79 -8.53 12.04 -0.26
N TYR A 80 -8.55 11.07 0.66
CA TYR A 80 -9.03 9.71 0.35
C TYR A 80 -9.96 9.08 1.40
N PRO A 81 -11.07 8.46 0.97
CA PRO A 81 -11.75 7.45 1.78
C PRO A 81 -10.91 6.15 1.80
N ALA A 82 -10.63 5.64 3.00
CA ALA A 82 -10.01 4.34 3.19
C ALA A 82 -11.05 3.24 2.96
N GLN A 83 -10.86 2.42 1.92
CA GLN A 83 -11.53 1.13 1.76
C GLN A 83 -10.43 0.08 1.95
N CYS A 84 -10.61 -0.80 2.94
CA CYS A 84 -9.65 -1.88 3.20
C CYS A 84 -10.01 -3.13 2.43
N HIS A 85 -9.03 -3.67 1.72
CA HIS A 85 -9.07 -4.96 1.04
C HIS A 85 -8.01 -5.90 1.67
N LEU A 86 -7.84 -5.84 3.01
CA LEU A 86 -6.93 -6.71 3.75
C LEU A 86 -7.27 -8.19 3.51
#